data_AF-A0A3S4JBC0-F1
#
_entry.id   AF-A0A3S4JBC0-F1
#
_cell.length_a   1.000
_cell.length_b   1.000
_cell.length_c   1.000
_cell.angle_alpha   90.00
_cell.angle_beta   90.00
_cell.angle_gamma   90.00
#
_symmetry.space_group_name_H-M   'P 1'
#
loop_
_entity.id
_entity.type
_entity.pdbx_description
1 polymer ?
#
loop_
_entity_poly.entity_id
_entity_poly.type
_entity_poly.pdbx_seq_one_letter_code
_entity_poly.pdbx_strand_id
1 'polypeptide(L)'
;MLNSIFIIFCLIAVSAFFSISEISLAASRKIKLKLLADEGSINAQRVLKMQENPGMFFTVVQIGLNAVAILGGIVGDAAFSPAFSALFSHYMSPELSEQLSFILSFSLVTGCLSCSRI
;
A
#
# COMPACT_ATOMS: atom_id res chain seq x y z
N MET A 1 14.48 2.81 19.12
CA MET A 1 14.11 1.39 18.89
C MET A 1 12.59 1.21 18.92
N LEU A 2 11.90 1.33 20.06
CA LEU A 2 10.42 1.21 20.14
C LEU A 2 9.65 2.19 19.24
N ASN A 3 10.11 3.44 19.14
CA ASN A 3 9.43 4.47 18.34
C ASN A 3 9.39 4.13 16.84
N SER A 4 10.49 3.59 16.29
CA SER A 4 10.60 3.22 14.88
C SER A 4 9.72 2.00 14.53
N ILE A 5 9.69 1.01 15.41
CA ILE A 5 8.85 -0.19 15.24
C ILE A 5 7.36 0.18 15.24
N PHE A 6 6.95 1.10 16.12
CA PHE A 6 5.57 1.58 16.17
C PHE A 6 5.16 2.29 14.87
N ILE A 7 6.04 3.12 14.30
CA ILE A 7 5.75 3.82 13.03
C ILE A 7 5.68 2.82 11.87
N ILE A 8 6.58 1.85 11.79
CA ILE A 8 6.55 0.77 10.78
C ILE A 8 5.25 -0.04 10.90
N PHE A 9 4.83 -0.39 12.12
CA PHE A 9 3.57 -1.09 12.36
C PHE A 9 2.37 -0.27 11.87
N CYS A 10 2.36 1.03 12.15
CA CYS A 10 1.33 1.96 11.66
C CYS A 10 1.29 2.01 10.13
N LEU A 11 2.44 2.09 9.46
CA LEU A 11 2.55 2.09 8.00
C LEU A 11 2.00 0.81 7.38
N ILE A 12 2.32 -0.35 7.96
CA ILE A 12 1.79 -1.65 7.52
C ILE A 12 0.27 -1.70 7.69
N ALA A 13 -0.24 -1.25 8.84
CA ALA A 13 -1.69 -1.23 9.09
C ALA A 13 -2.45 -0.35 8.09
N VAL A 14 -1.90 0.82 7.75
CA VAL A 14 -2.49 1.72 6.76
C VAL A 14 -2.47 1.09 5.36
N SER A 15 -1.35 0.49 4.95
CA SER A 15 -1.25 -0.20 3.66
C SER A 15 -2.24 -1.37 3.54
N ALA A 16 -2.32 -2.18 4.60
CA ALA A 16 -3.27 -3.29 4.69
C ALA A 16 -4.73 -2.81 4.61
N PHE A 17 -5.07 -1.71 5.28
CA PHE A 17 -6.41 -1.12 5.21
C PHE A 17 -6.79 -0.70 3.78
N PHE A 18 -5.89 -0.03 3.07
CA PHE A 18 -6.11 0.38 1.68
C PHE A 18 -6.27 -0.82 0.74
N SER A 19 -5.43 -1.85 0.90
CA SER A 19 -5.52 -3.09 0.11
C SER A 19 -6.83 -3.84 0.34
N ILE A 20 -7.26 -3.98 1.61
CA ILE A 20 -8.53 -4.63 1.94
C ILE A 20 -9.72 -3.83 1.39
N SER A 21 -9.66 -2.49 1.43
CA SER A 21 -10.71 -1.63 0.89
C SER A 21 -10.87 -1.78 -0.63
N GLU A 22 -9.75 -1.94 -1.35
CA GLU A 22 -9.73 -2.23 -2.80
C GLU A 22 -10.44 -3.55 -3.11
N ILE A 23 -10.02 -4.63 -2.43
CA ILE A 23 -10.56 -5.98 -2.63
C ILE A 23 -12.04 -6.05 -2.22
N SER A 24 -12.42 -5.39 -1.13
CA SER A 24 -13.81 -5.35 -0.65
C SER A 24 -14.75 -4.68 -1.65
N LEU A 25 -14.31 -3.58 -2.26
CA LEU A 25 -15.12 -2.89 -3.28
C LEU A 25 -15.21 -3.73 -4.56
N ALA A 26 -14.13 -4.40 -4.96
CA ALA A 26 -14.09 -5.30 -6.11
C ALA A 26 -14.95 -6.55 -5.92
N ALA A 27 -14.95 -7.14 -4.72
CA ALA A 27 -15.73 -8.34 -4.38
C ALA A 27 -17.22 -8.06 -4.11
N SER A 28 -17.59 -6.80 -3.88
CA SER A 28 -18.96 -6.42 -3.55
C SER A 28 -19.92 -6.65 -4.72
N ARG A 29 -20.90 -7.54 -4.54
CA ARG A 29 -21.88 -7.89 -5.58
C ARG A 29 -22.86 -6.74 -5.81
N LYS A 30 -22.77 -6.08 -6.98
CA LYS A 30 -23.65 -4.99 -7.44
C LYS A 30 -25.14 -5.28 -7.22
N ILE A 31 -25.57 -6.52 -7.47
CA ILE A 31 -26.98 -6.95 -7.34
C ILE A 31 -27.49 -6.81 -5.90
N LYS A 32 -26.69 -7.23 -4.90
CA LYS A 32 -27.08 -7.15 -3.48
C LYS A 32 -27.10 -5.70 -2.98
N LEU A 33 -26.17 -4.87 -3.47
CA LEU A 33 -26.12 -3.44 -3.17
C LEU A 33 -27.31 -2.67 -3.75
N LYS A 34 -27.78 -3.03 -4.96
CA LYS A 34 -29.01 -2.46 -5.53
C LYS A 34 -30.24 -2.76 -4.67
N LEU A 35 -30.42 -4.02 -4.28
CA LEU A 35 -31.53 -4.42 -3.39
C LEU A 35 -31.54 -3.61 -2.09
N LEU A 36 -30.39 -3.47 -1.43
CA LEU A 36 -30.26 -2.68 -0.20
C LEU A 36 -30.50 -1.18 -0.43
N ALA A 37 -30.10 -0.65 -1.59
CA ALA A 37 -30.34 0.74 -1.97
C ALA A 37 -31.84 1.00 -2.25
N ASP A 38 -32.53 0.03 -2.84
CA ASP A 38 -33.98 0.07 -3.11
C ASP A 38 -34.78 -0.06 -1.80
N GLU A 39 -34.27 -0.78 -0.80
CA GLU A 39 -34.79 -0.84 0.58
C GLU A 39 -34.57 0.47 1.38
N GLY A 40 -33.93 1.49 0.78
CA GLY A 40 -33.73 2.80 1.39
C GLY A 40 -32.39 2.99 2.11
N SER A 41 -31.44 2.06 1.98
CA SER A 41 -30.10 2.23 2.56
C SER A 41 -29.28 3.28 1.79
N ILE A 42 -29.12 4.43 2.42
CA ILE A 42 -28.32 5.56 1.92
C ILE A 42 -26.86 5.13 1.68
N ASN A 43 -26.34 4.25 2.54
CA ASN A 43 -24.96 3.74 2.45
C ASN A 43 -24.81 2.83 1.23
N ALA A 44 -25.80 1.98 0.95
CA ALA A 44 -25.80 1.13 -0.23
C ALA A 44 -25.83 1.96 -1.52
N GLN A 45 -26.63 3.04 -1.58
CA GLN A 45 -26.62 3.97 -2.73
C GLN A 45 -25.26 4.62 -2.95
N ARG A 46 -24.56 5.05 -1.89
CA ARG A 46 -23.22 5.64 -2.02
C ARG A 46 -22.20 4.65 -2.57
N VAL A 47 -22.18 3.44 -2.02
CA VAL A 47 -21.27 2.38 -2.49
C VAL A 47 -21.60 2.00 -3.94
N LEU A 48 -22.88 1.94 -4.31
CA LEU A 48 -23.31 1.68 -5.68
C LEU A 48 -22.80 2.74 -6.67
N LYS A 49 -22.93 4.03 -6.32
CA LYS A 49 -22.35 5.14 -7.10
C LYS A 49 -20.83 5.05 -7.23
N MET A 50 -20.14 4.64 -6.16
CA MET A 50 -18.69 4.38 -6.19
C MET A 50 -18.34 3.24 -7.16
N GLN A 51 -19.20 2.21 -7.26
CA GLN A 51 -19.02 1.07 -8.18
C GLN A 51 -19.44 1.36 -9.64
N GLU A 52 -20.19 2.43 -9.90
CA GLU A 52 -20.50 2.89 -11.27
C GLU A 52 -19.27 3.52 -11.92
N ASN A 53 -18.46 4.24 -11.15
CA ASN A 53 -17.19 4.82 -11.58
C ASN A 53 -16.04 4.37 -10.67
N PRO A 54 -15.66 3.08 -10.72
CA PRO A 54 -14.64 2.54 -9.81
C PRO A 54 -13.26 3.14 -10.07
N GLY A 55 -13.01 3.68 -11.28
CA GLY A 55 -11.73 4.28 -11.67
C GLY A 55 -11.24 5.33 -10.69
N MET A 56 -12.12 6.25 -10.26
CA MET A 56 -11.75 7.30 -9.29
C MET A 56 -11.37 6.72 -7.92
N PHE A 57 -12.06 5.67 -7.46
CA PHE A 57 -11.74 5.01 -6.20
C PHE A 57 -10.38 4.31 -6.27
N PHE A 58 -10.13 3.54 -7.33
CA PHE A 58 -8.85 2.88 -7.55
C PHE A 58 -7.69 3.90 -7.61
N THR A 59 -7.88 5.02 -8.31
CA THR A 59 -6.88 6.09 -8.38
C THR A 59 -6.55 6.67 -6.99
N VAL A 60 -7.57 6.94 -6.17
CA VAL A 60 -7.36 7.49 -4.81
C VAL A 60 -6.63 6.50 -3.90
N VAL A 61 -7.05 5.22 -3.90
CA VAL A 61 -6.38 4.16 -3.12
C VAL A 61 -4.92 4.02 -3.55
N GLN A 62 -4.66 4.04 -4.85
CA GLN A 62 -3.32 3.88 -5.39
C GLN A 62 -2.41 5.08 -5.09
N ILE A 63 -2.94 6.32 -5.08
CA ILE A 63 -2.21 7.50 -4.61
C ILE A 63 -1.86 7.36 -3.12
N GLY A 64 -2.81 6.90 -2.29
CA GLY A 64 -2.60 6.66 -0.86
C GLY A 64 -1.51 5.61 -0.61
N LEU A 65 -1.56 4.48 -1.32
CA LEU A 65 -0.55 3.42 -1.22
C LEU A 65 0.85 3.91 -1.62
N ASN A 66 0.97 4.70 -2.69
CA ASN A 66 2.26 5.29 -3.09
C ASN A 66 2.80 6.25 -2.02
N ALA A 67 1.95 7.08 -1.42
CA ALA A 67 2.35 7.96 -0.34
C ALA A 67 2.85 7.18 0.89
N VAL A 68 2.15 6.10 1.25
CA VAL A 68 2.56 5.20 2.35
C VAL A 68 3.89 4.51 2.04
N ALA A 69 4.12 4.09 0.79
CA ALA A 69 5.38 3.49 0.38
C ALA A 69 6.56 4.47 0.50
N ILE A 70 6.39 5.73 0.06
CA ILE A 70 7.41 6.78 0.18
C ILE A 70 7.71 7.07 1.66
N LEU A 71 6.66 7.27 2.48
CA LEU A 71 6.81 7.53 3.91
C LEU A 71 7.46 6.34 4.63
N GLY A 72 7.11 5.12 4.24
CA GLY A 72 7.74 3.90 4.74
C GLY A 72 9.21 3.79 4.38
N GLY A 73 9.60 4.22 3.18
CA GLY A 73 10.99 4.32 2.77
C GLY A 73 11.79 5.31 3.62
N ILE A 74 11.25 6.51 3.84
CA ILE A 74 11.90 7.57 4.64
C ILE A 74 12.03 7.15 6.11
N VAL A 75 10.95 6.62 6.70
CA VAL A 75 10.96 6.13 8.09
C VAL A 75 11.85 4.91 8.22
N GLY A 76 11.81 4.02 7.24
CA GLY A 76 12.66 2.83 7.14
C GLY A 76 14.12 3.23 7.11
N ASP A 77 14.52 4.16 6.24
CA ASP A 77 15.88 4.69 6.21
C ASP A 77 16.28 5.27 7.57
N ALA A 78 15.49 6.15 8.17
CA ALA A 78 15.79 6.69 9.50
C ALA A 78 15.89 5.62 10.61
N ALA A 79 15.18 4.49 10.48
CA ALA A 79 15.20 3.39 11.43
C ALA A 79 16.37 2.40 11.21
N PHE A 80 16.71 2.14 9.95
CA PHE A 80 17.68 1.11 9.55
C PHE A 80 19.06 1.68 9.18
N SER A 81 19.18 2.96 8.82
CA SER A 81 20.47 3.66 8.58
C SER A 81 21.53 3.38 9.66
N PRO A 82 21.24 3.49 10.98
CA PRO A 82 22.24 3.17 12.01
C PRO A 82 22.58 1.67 12.08
N ALA A 83 21.67 0.78 11.70
CA ALA A 83 21.93 -0.67 11.65
C ALA A 83 22.77 -1.05 10.42
N PHE A 84 22.51 -0.44 9.26
CA PHE A 84 23.29 -0.64 8.04
C PHE A 84 24.68 0.00 8.13
N SER A 85 24.80 1.19 8.72
CA SER A 85 26.10 1.84 8.94
C SER A 85 27.04 1.02 9.82
N ALA A 86 26.50 0.30 10.82
CA ALA A 86 27.26 -0.65 11.63
C ALA A 86 27.64 -1.94 10.89
N LEU A 87 26.89 -2.32 9.84
CA LEU A 87 27.14 -3.52 9.04
C LEU A 87 28.13 -3.25 7.88
N PHE A 88 28.08 -2.04 7.30
CA PHE A 88 28.85 -1.66 6.11
C PHE A 88 30.30 -1.21 6.39
N SER A 89 30.72 -1.12 7.65
CA SER A 89 32.12 -0.80 8.00
C SER A 89 33.15 -1.86 7.57
N HIS A 90 32.73 -2.96 6.92
CA HIS A 90 33.62 -4.07 6.59
C HIS A 90 33.79 -4.39 5.09
N TYR A 91 32.86 -4.06 4.18
CA TYR A 91 32.90 -4.57 2.80
C TYR A 91 32.24 -3.63 1.75
N MET A 92 33.03 -2.72 1.17
CA MET A 92 32.86 -2.14 -0.19
C MET A 92 31.83 -1.01 -0.46
N SER A 93 32.12 -0.28 -1.55
CA SER A 93 31.61 1.03 -2.01
C SER A 93 30.09 1.18 -2.21
N PRO A 94 29.52 2.34 -1.86
CA PRO A 94 28.08 2.53 -1.61
C PRO A 94 27.20 2.75 -2.86
N GLU A 95 27.72 3.30 -3.96
CA GLU A 95 26.83 3.85 -5.00
C GLU A 95 26.16 2.79 -5.92
N LEU A 96 26.84 1.67 -6.20
CA LEU A 96 26.32 0.65 -7.13
C LEU A 96 25.36 -0.35 -6.46
N SER A 97 25.49 -0.56 -5.15
CA SER A 97 24.65 -1.50 -4.39
C SER A 97 23.24 -0.94 -4.16
N GLU A 98 23.14 0.37 -3.94
CA GLU A 98 21.88 1.07 -3.67
C GLU A 98 21.01 1.14 -4.93
N GLN A 99 21.60 1.45 -6.08
CA GLN A 99 20.89 1.51 -7.36
C GLN A 99 20.35 0.14 -7.80
N LEU A 100 21.16 -0.92 -7.64
CA LEU A 100 20.72 -2.28 -7.98
C LEU A 100 19.67 -2.81 -7.00
N SER A 101 19.79 -2.51 -5.71
CA SER A 101 18.80 -2.90 -4.69
C SER A 101 17.47 -2.19 -4.90
N PHE A 102 17.49 -0.89 -5.24
CA PHE A 102 16.28 -0.14 -5.54
C PHE A 102 15.55 -0.70 -6.76
N ILE A 103 16.26 -0.98 -7.85
CA ILE A 103 15.67 -1.51 -9.09
C ILE A 103 15.12 -2.92 -8.89
N LEU A 104 15.86 -3.80 -8.22
CA LEU A 104 15.42 -5.17 -7.95
C LEU A 104 14.25 -5.21 -6.97
N SER A 105 14.30 -4.42 -5.90
CA SER A 105 13.23 -4.38 -4.90
C SER A 105 11.97 -3.73 -5.49
N PHE A 106 12.10 -2.69 -6.30
CA PHE A 106 10.97 -2.07 -6.99
C PHE A 106 10.34 -3.04 -8.01
N SER A 107 11.15 -3.73 -8.81
CA SER A 107 10.66 -4.72 -9.79
C SER A 107 10.00 -5.91 -9.13
N LEU A 108 10.57 -6.42 -8.03
CA LEU A 108 10.04 -7.58 -7.31
C LEU A 108 8.78 -7.25 -6.51
N VAL A 109 8.75 -6.08 -5.85
CA VAL A 109 7.56 -5.60 -5.13
C VAL A 109 6.45 -5.26 -6.12
N THR A 110 6.75 -4.58 -7.23
CA THR A 110 5.76 -4.28 -8.28
C THR A 110 5.27 -5.55 -8.95
N GLY A 111 6.14 -6.51 -9.24
CA GLY A 111 5.77 -7.81 -9.82
C GLY A 111 4.91 -8.64 -8.88
N CYS A 112 5.22 -8.68 -7.58
CA CYS A 112 4.45 -9.40 -6.58
C CYS A 112 3.10 -8.73 -6.30
N LEU A 113 3.05 -7.39 -6.25
CA LEU A 113 1.82 -6.60 -6.15
C LEU A 113 0.94 -6.75 -7.40
N SER A 114 1.53 -6.84 -8.59
CA SER A 114 0.80 -7.11 -9.84
C SER A 114 0.28 -8.56 -9.90
N CYS A 115 1.01 -9.52 -9.31
CA CYS A 115 0.57 -10.91 -9.18
C CYS A 115 -0.58 -11.05 -8.17
N SER A 116 -0.62 -10.21 -7.13
CA SER A 116 -1.74 -10.12 -6.17
C SER A 116 -2.99 -9.42 -6.73
N ARG A 117 -2.95 -8.98 -8.00
CA ARG A 117 -4.04 -8.33 -8.73
C ARG A 117 -4.80 -9.30 -9.67
N ILE A 118 -4.45 -10.59 -9.67
CA ILE A 118 -5.18 -11.70 -10.31
C ILE A 118 -5.91 -12.55 -9.28
#